data_AF-A0A7Y8IAP2-F1
#
_entry.id   AF-A0A7Y8IAP2-F1
#
_cell.length_a   1.000
_cell.length_b   1.000
_cell.length_c   1.000
_cell.angle_alpha   90.00
_cell.angle_beta   90.00
_cell.angle_gamma   90.00
#
_symmetry.space_group_name_H-M   'P 1'
#
loop_
_entity.id
_entity.type
_entity.pdbx_description
1 polymer ?
#
loop_
_entity_poly.entity_id
_entity_poly.type
_entity_poly.pdbx_seq_one_letter_code
_entity_poly.pdbx_strand_id
1 'polypeptide(L)'
;MNENHFKKLLYKSLDSELTSAEKESISEYLKQNPELQTFNDEILDIRLKIKSSGKVDFSNEFEYKLMQKVNPIFLKKSIYGSLPDIISTVFRKVGLSAALILVIVSIYNINAGNNNLIKNLFSKSLPTMEYVFDPTSETNWINSR
;
A
#
# COMPACT_ATOMS: atom_id res chain seq x y z
N MET A 1 -39.75 -19.95 36.33
CA MET A 1 -38.71 -19.02 35.83
C MET A 1 -38.03 -18.37 37.02
N ASN A 2 -36.71 -18.14 36.96
CA ASN A 2 -35.92 -17.62 38.08
C ASN A 2 -35.87 -16.07 38.02
N GLU A 3 -35.90 -15.37 39.14
CA GLU A 3 -35.89 -13.89 39.23
C GLU A 3 -34.69 -13.29 38.45
N ASN A 4 -33.54 -13.96 38.51
CA ASN A 4 -32.34 -13.62 37.76
C ASN A 4 -32.53 -13.61 36.23
N HIS A 5 -33.46 -14.41 35.70
CA HIS A 5 -33.77 -14.42 34.27
C HIS A 5 -34.48 -13.14 33.86
N PHE A 6 -35.47 -12.69 34.65
CA PHE A 6 -36.21 -11.46 34.37
C PHE A 6 -35.35 -10.21 34.57
N LYS A 7 -34.45 -10.20 35.56
CA LYS A 7 -33.43 -9.14 35.68
C LYS A 7 -32.54 -9.05 34.43
N LYS A 8 -32.08 -10.18 33.89
CA LYS A 8 -31.30 -10.21 32.65
C LYS A 8 -32.09 -9.70 31.45
N LEU A 9 -33.35 -10.12 31.32
CA LEU A 9 -34.22 -9.62 30.25
C LEU A 9 -34.48 -8.12 30.39
N LEU A 10 -34.58 -7.62 31.63
CA LEU A 10 -34.76 -6.19 31.91
C LEU A 10 -33.53 -5.40 31.43
N TYR A 11 -32.33 -5.83 31.82
CA TYR A 11 -31.09 -5.23 31.31
C TYR A 11 -30.98 -5.33 29.78
N LYS A 12 -31.33 -6.48 29.20
CA LYS A 12 -31.33 -6.67 27.75
C LYS A 12 -32.28 -5.69 27.05
N SER A 13 -33.46 -5.43 27.63
CA SER A 13 -34.45 -4.50 27.08
C SER A 13 -33.96 -3.05 27.01
N LEU A 14 -32.97 -2.71 27.83
CA LEU A 14 -32.38 -1.38 27.88
C LEU A 14 -31.32 -1.17 26.79
N ASP A 15 -30.67 -2.23 26.32
CA ASP A 15 -29.56 -2.16 25.37
C ASP A 15 -29.94 -2.65 23.96
N SER A 16 -31.00 -3.45 23.85
CA SER A 16 -31.43 -4.10 22.61
C SER A 16 -32.93 -4.35 22.58
N GLU A 17 -33.48 -4.52 21.38
CA GLU A 17 -34.89 -4.87 21.23
C GLU A 17 -35.16 -6.30 21.72
N LEU A 18 -36.12 -6.42 22.64
CA LEU A 18 -36.69 -7.71 23.03
C LEU A 18 -37.65 -8.25 21.96
N THR A 19 -37.69 -9.57 21.83
CA THR A 19 -38.73 -10.26 21.05
C THR A 19 -40.12 -10.06 21.68
N SER A 20 -41.19 -10.24 20.91
CA SER A 20 -42.56 -10.08 21.42
C SER A 20 -42.86 -10.98 22.62
N ALA A 21 -42.38 -12.23 22.60
CA ALA A 21 -42.54 -13.17 23.71
C ALA A 21 -41.76 -12.75 24.98
N GLU A 22 -40.55 -12.21 24.82
CA GLU A 22 -39.76 -11.67 25.93
C GLU A 22 -40.42 -10.41 26.53
N LYS A 23 -41.01 -9.54 25.70
CA LYS A 23 -41.75 -8.35 26.17
C LYS A 23 -42.98 -8.73 26.99
N GLU A 24 -43.77 -9.67 26.47
CA GLU A 24 -44.98 -10.14 27.15
C GLU A 24 -44.64 -10.79 28.50
N SER A 25 -43.68 -11.72 28.51
CA SER A 25 -43.24 -12.39 29.74
C SER A 25 -42.66 -11.43 30.78
N ILE A 26 -41.87 -10.43 30.39
CA ILE A 26 -41.43 -9.37 31.31
C ILE A 26 -42.61 -8.56 31.84
N SER A 27 -43.55 -8.19 30.97
CA SER A 27 -44.67 -7.32 31.36
C SER A 27 -45.58 -8.00 32.37
N GLU A 28 -45.81 -9.30 32.22
CA GLU A 28 -46.56 -10.10 33.19
C GLU A 28 -45.80 -10.24 34.50
N TYR A 29 -44.49 -10.47 34.43
CA TYR A 29 -43.67 -10.63 35.63
C TYR A 29 -43.53 -9.33 36.44
N LEU A 30 -43.44 -8.18 35.75
CA LEU A 30 -43.42 -6.86 36.38
C LEU A 30 -44.73 -6.54 37.10
N LYS A 31 -45.89 -6.94 36.55
CA LYS A 31 -47.19 -6.78 37.23
C LYS A 31 -47.27 -7.59 38.53
N GLN A 32 -46.57 -8.71 38.60
CA GLN A 32 -46.56 -9.59 39.76
C GLN A 32 -45.49 -9.21 40.80
N ASN A 33 -44.47 -8.45 40.40
CA ASN A 33 -43.31 -8.11 41.25
C ASN A 33 -43.09 -6.58 41.31
N PRO A 34 -43.72 -5.88 42.26
CA PRO A 34 -43.60 -4.43 42.39
C PRO A 34 -42.17 -3.95 42.71
N GLU A 35 -41.36 -4.78 43.37
CA GLU A 35 -39.94 -4.48 43.61
C GLU A 35 -39.14 -4.36 42.31
N LEU A 36 -39.39 -5.26 41.36
CA LEU A 36 -38.70 -5.24 40.06
C LEU A 36 -39.20 -4.08 39.19
N GLN A 37 -40.46 -3.69 39.34
CA GLN A 37 -41.00 -2.49 38.70
C GLN A 37 -40.33 -1.23 39.24
N THR A 38 -40.19 -1.10 40.56
CA THR A 38 -39.48 0.01 41.19
C THR A 38 -38.03 0.09 40.70
N PHE A 39 -37.35 -1.05 40.63
CA PHE A 39 -36.00 -1.14 40.09
C PHE A 39 -35.90 -0.70 38.62
N ASN A 40 -36.88 -1.07 37.79
CA ASN A 40 -36.95 -0.62 36.41
C ASN A 40 -37.10 0.91 36.32
N ASP A 41 -37.97 1.48 37.15
CA ASP A 41 -38.22 2.92 37.17
C ASP A 41 -36.98 3.70 37.64
N GLU A 42 -36.25 3.18 38.64
CA GLU A 42 -34.96 3.73 39.08
C GLU A 42 -33.92 3.74 37.96
N ILE A 43 -33.80 2.65 37.19
CA ILE A 43 -32.86 2.59 36.07
C ILE A 43 -33.23 3.60 34.98
N LEU A 44 -34.52 3.73 34.67
CA LEU A 44 -35.00 4.70 33.68
C LEU A 44 -34.74 6.14 34.14
N ASP A 45 -34.96 6.46 35.41
CA ASP A 45 -34.68 7.77 35.99
C ASP A 45 -33.17 8.10 35.93
N ILE A 46 -32.29 7.15 36.29
CA ILE A 46 -30.85 7.33 36.17
C ILE A 46 -30.44 7.58 34.71
N ARG A 47 -30.99 6.82 33.76
CA ARG A 47 -30.70 7.02 32.33
C ARG A 47 -31.19 8.36 31.83
N LEU A 48 -32.38 8.80 32.26
CA LEU A 48 -32.89 10.13 31.93
C LEU A 48 -31.98 11.23 32.50
N LYS A 49 -31.50 11.07 33.75
CA LYS A 49 -30.53 11.98 34.37
C LYS A 49 -29.20 12.04 33.62
N ILE A 50 -28.67 10.89 33.18
CA ILE A 50 -27.43 10.83 32.36
C ILE A 50 -27.66 11.47 30.98
N LYS A 51 -28.82 11.24 30.38
CA LYS A 51 -29.17 11.83 29.08
C LYS A 51 -29.39 13.34 29.19
N SER A 52 -29.94 13.81 30.30
CA SER A 52 -30.24 15.23 30.56
C SER A 52 -29.04 15.99 31.13
N SER A 53 -28.04 15.33 31.70
CA SER A 53 -26.80 15.94 32.21
C SER A 53 -25.90 16.56 31.12
N GLY A 54 -26.39 16.65 29.89
CA GLY A 54 -25.69 17.20 28.74
C GLY A 54 -24.71 16.20 28.14
N LYS A 55 -24.45 16.35 26.84
CA LYS A 55 -23.26 15.77 26.24
C LYS A 55 -22.08 16.31 27.05
N VAL A 56 -21.39 15.45 27.79
CA VAL A 56 -20.08 15.79 28.30
C VAL A 56 -19.23 16.02 27.07
N ASP A 57 -19.03 17.28 26.70
CA ASP A 57 -18.01 17.65 25.72
C ASP A 57 -16.69 17.28 26.38
N PHE A 58 -16.19 16.10 25.99
CA PHE A 58 -14.85 15.70 26.35
C PHE A 58 -13.89 16.76 25.80
N SER A 59 -12.88 17.13 26.59
CA SER A 59 -11.88 18.06 26.10
C SER A 59 -11.24 17.49 24.83
N ASN A 60 -10.89 18.37 23.88
CA ASN A 60 -10.19 17.97 22.65
C ASN A 60 -8.93 17.13 22.94
N GLU A 61 -8.28 17.38 24.09
CA GLU A 61 -7.13 16.59 24.55
C GLU A 61 -7.50 15.15 24.95
N PHE A 62 -8.66 14.94 25.56
CA PHE A 62 -9.16 13.61 25.89
C PHE A 62 -9.47 12.83 24.62
N GLU A 63 -10.18 13.45 23.67
CA GLU A 63 -10.51 12.83 22.39
C GLU A 63 -9.23 12.48 21.60
N TYR A 64 -8.26 13.39 21.57
CA TYR A 64 -6.96 13.14 20.95
C TYR A 64 -6.24 11.95 21.57
N LYS A 65 -6.12 11.90 22.92
CA LYS A 65 -5.50 10.78 23.63
C LYS A 65 -6.25 9.46 23.43
N LEU A 66 -7.57 9.51 23.33
CA LEU A 66 -8.40 8.34 23.05
C LEU A 66 -8.15 7.81 21.63
N MET A 67 -8.13 8.70 20.64
CA MET A 67 -7.85 8.34 19.24
C MET A 67 -6.46 7.73 19.06
N GLN A 68 -5.45 8.23 19.77
CA GLN A 68 -4.12 7.62 19.78
C GLN A 68 -4.13 6.17 20.31
N LYS A 69 -4.94 5.89 21.32
CA LYS A 69 -5.03 4.56 21.94
C LYS A 69 -5.88 3.58 21.13
N VAL A 70 -7.01 4.03 20.58
CA VAL A 70 -7.96 3.20 19.85
C VAL A 70 -7.46 2.92 18.43
N ASN A 71 -6.70 3.84 17.85
CA ASN A 71 -6.30 3.77 16.45
C ASN A 71 -4.77 3.92 16.28
N PRO A 72 -3.97 2.92 16.71
CA PRO A 72 -2.52 2.94 16.51
C PRO A 72 -2.13 2.97 15.02
N ILE A 73 -3.07 2.67 14.12
CA ILE A 73 -2.90 2.73 12.66
C ILE A 73 -2.90 4.17 12.15
N PHE A 74 -3.64 5.09 12.78
CA PHE A 74 -3.68 6.51 12.36
C PHE A 74 -2.39 7.27 12.69
N LEU A 75 -1.72 6.92 13.79
CA LEU A 75 -0.42 7.49 14.15
C LEU A 75 0.75 6.96 13.29
N LYS A 76 0.62 5.75 12.74
CA LYS A 76 1.67 5.18 11.88
C LYS A 76 1.78 5.89 10.53
N LYS A 77 0.78 6.68 10.13
CA LYS A 77 0.74 7.37 8.83
C LYS A 77 1.18 8.84 8.90
N SER A 78 1.15 9.49 10.06
CA SER A 78 1.39 10.96 10.14
C SER A 78 2.77 11.39 10.62
N ILE A 79 3.48 10.61 11.44
CA ILE A 79 4.79 11.05 12.00
C ILE A 79 5.97 10.48 11.21
N TYR A 80 5.76 9.34 10.55
CA TYR A 80 6.71 8.79 9.58
C TYR A 80 5.96 8.58 8.27
N GLY A 81 5.81 9.66 7.50
CA GLY A 81 5.65 9.53 6.05
C GLY A 81 6.88 8.81 5.50
N SER A 82 6.84 7.48 5.62
CA SER A 82 7.53 6.50 4.78
C SER A 82 8.88 7.01 4.26
N LEU A 83 9.94 6.88 5.07
CA LEU A 83 11.32 6.85 4.57
C LEU A 83 11.44 6.13 3.20
N PRO A 84 10.79 4.97 2.97
CA PRO A 84 10.75 4.36 1.65
C PRO A 84 10.11 5.20 0.52
N ASP A 85 9.12 6.05 0.77
CA ASP A 85 8.51 6.92 -0.25
C ASP A 85 9.38 8.13 -0.58
N ILE A 86 10.10 8.68 0.42
CA ILE A 86 11.08 9.74 0.18
C ILE A 86 12.26 9.18 -0.63
N ILE A 87 12.78 8.01 -0.24
CA ILE A 87 13.84 7.30 -0.95
C ILE A 87 13.39 6.97 -2.37
N SER A 88 12.19 6.40 -2.56
CA SER A 88 11.70 6.04 -3.90
C SER A 88 11.52 7.26 -4.80
N THR A 89 11.10 8.41 -4.25
CA THR A 89 10.94 9.64 -5.03
C THR A 89 12.28 10.22 -5.48
N VAL A 90 13.30 10.19 -4.62
CA VAL A 90 14.67 10.61 -4.97
C VAL A 90 15.30 9.64 -5.98
N PHE A 91 15.19 8.33 -5.74
CA PHE A 91 15.68 7.30 -6.68
C PHE A 91 15.01 7.38 -8.04
N ARG A 92 13.71 7.70 -8.10
CA ARG A 92 12.99 7.84 -9.38
C ARG A 92 13.51 9.03 -10.18
N LYS A 93 13.79 10.17 -9.54
CA LYS A 93 14.36 11.34 -10.23
C LYS A 93 15.79 11.07 -10.71
N VAL A 94 16.63 10.49 -9.85
CA VAL A 94 18.03 10.17 -10.18
C VAL A 94 18.11 9.06 -11.24
N GLY A 95 17.26 8.03 -11.12
CA GLY A 95 17.18 6.93 -12.08
C GLY A 95 16.74 7.40 -13.46
N LEU A 96 15.79 8.34 -13.55
CA LEU A 96 15.34 8.89 -14.83
C LEU A 96 16.45 9.70 -15.52
N SER A 97 17.22 10.49 -14.76
CA SER A 97 18.39 11.19 -15.30
C SER A 97 19.50 10.23 -15.76
N ALA A 98 19.78 9.18 -14.98
CA ALA A 98 20.79 8.17 -15.35
C ALA A 98 20.38 7.38 -16.60
N ALA A 99 19.10 7.00 -16.71
CA ALA A 99 18.56 6.35 -17.91
C ALA A 99 18.67 7.24 -19.14
N LEU A 100 18.37 8.53 -19.01
CA LEU A 100 18.51 9.49 -20.12
C LEU A 100 19.96 9.63 -20.58
N ILE A 101 20.91 9.70 -19.64
CA ILE A 101 22.34 9.74 -19.95
C ILE A 101 22.78 8.46 -20.66
N LEU A 102 22.35 7.28 -20.19
CA LEU A 102 22.65 6.01 -20.85
C LEU A 102 22.12 5.95 -22.28
N VAL A 103 20.90 6.44 -22.52
CA VAL A 103 20.31 6.52 -23.86
C VAL A 103 21.14 7.46 -24.76
N ILE A 104 21.51 8.64 -24.27
CA ILE A 104 22.34 9.60 -25.02
C ILE A 104 23.71 9.00 -25.36
N VAL A 105 24.38 8.37 -24.38
CA VAL A 105 25.69 7.72 -24.59
C VAL A 105 25.56 6.54 -25.56
N SER A 106 24.46 5.80 -25.52
CA SER A 106 24.21 4.69 -26.45
C SER A 106 24.02 5.20 -27.88
N ILE A 107 23.22 6.26 -28.07
CA ILE A 107 23.03 6.90 -29.38
C ILE A 107 24.35 7.48 -29.90
N TYR A 108 25.12 8.15 -29.05
CA TYR A 108 26.43 8.69 -29.41
C TYR A 108 27.39 7.57 -29.85
N ASN A 109 27.48 6.47 -29.09
CA ASN A 109 28.33 5.34 -29.46
C ASN A 109 27.87 4.64 -30.74
N ILE A 110 26.56 4.52 -30.97
CA ILE A 110 26.03 3.97 -32.23
C ILE A 110 26.43 4.85 -33.40
N ASN A 111 26.23 6.18 -33.31
CA ASN A 111 26.54 7.10 -34.40
C ASN A 111 28.05 7.27 -34.63
N ALA A 112 28.85 7.36 -33.56
CA ALA A 112 30.31 7.42 -33.64
C ALA A 112 30.89 6.08 -34.15
N GLY A 113 30.32 4.95 -33.73
CA GLY A 113 30.65 3.62 -34.21
C GLY A 113 30.29 3.41 -35.68
N ASN A 114 29.18 3.99 -36.15
CA ASN A 114 28.76 3.90 -37.55
C ASN A 114 29.72 4.65 -38.48
N ASN A 115 30.26 5.79 -38.06
CA ASN A 115 31.29 6.50 -38.83
C ASN A 115 32.58 5.70 -38.98
N ASN A 116 32.95 4.88 -37.99
CA ASN A 116 34.13 4.01 -38.07
C ASN A 116 33.84 2.70 -38.83
N LEU A 117 32.64 2.15 -38.71
CA LEU A 117 32.20 0.94 -39.43
C LEU A 117 32.03 1.20 -40.92
N ILE A 118 31.36 2.29 -41.31
CA ILE A 118 31.19 2.66 -42.72
C ILE A 118 32.54 2.98 -43.36
N LYS A 119 33.43 3.70 -42.65
CA LYS A 119 34.78 4.00 -43.15
C LYS A 119 35.64 2.74 -43.31
N ASN A 120 35.49 1.73 -42.44
CA ASN A 120 36.16 0.43 -42.57
C ASN A 120 35.51 -0.53 -43.58
N LEU A 121 34.22 -0.38 -43.88
CA LEU A 121 33.53 -1.13 -44.93
C LEU A 121 33.89 -0.62 -46.32
N PHE A 122 34.04 0.71 -46.49
CA PHE A 122 34.46 1.30 -47.76
C PHE A 122 35.97 1.21 -48.03
N SER A 123 36.83 1.10 -47.01
CA SER A 123 38.26 0.82 -47.22
C SER A 123 38.57 -0.66 -47.48
N LYS A 124 37.55 -1.54 -47.46
CA LYS A 124 37.63 -2.95 -47.89
C LYS A 124 36.96 -3.22 -49.24
N SER A 125 36.76 -2.20 -50.08
CA SER A 125 36.19 -2.40 -51.42
C SER A 125 37.19 -3.06 -52.38
N LEU A 126 36.91 -4.34 -52.64
CA LEU A 126 37.20 -5.16 -53.83
C LEU A 126 38.68 -5.49 -54.12
N PRO A 127 39.11 -6.77 -54.01
CA PRO A 127 40.30 -7.21 -54.71
C PRO A 127 40.04 -7.10 -56.22
N THR A 128 40.66 -6.12 -56.87
CA THR A 128 40.83 -6.14 -58.32
C THR A 128 41.66 -7.37 -58.65
N MET A 129 41.12 -8.26 -59.49
CA MET A 129 41.82 -9.41 -60.06
C MET A 129 42.93 -8.89 -60.99
N GLU A 130 44.02 -8.41 -60.39
CA GLU A 130 45.24 -8.14 -61.11
C GLU A 130 45.95 -9.49 -61.26
N TYR A 131 45.87 -10.01 -62.47
CA TYR A 131 46.59 -11.20 -62.94
C TYR A 131 48.10 -10.94 -62.73
N VAL A 132 48.67 -11.41 -61.63
CA VAL A 132 50.13 -11.42 -61.45
C VAL A 132 50.68 -12.59 -62.27
N PHE A 133 51.13 -12.29 -63.47
CA PHE A 133 51.98 -13.15 -64.28
C PHE A 133 53.31 -13.33 -63.53
N ASP A 134 53.63 -14.56 -63.10
CA ASP A 134 54.90 -14.88 -62.45
C ASP A 134 55.89 -15.44 -63.48
N PRO A 135 56.91 -14.67 -63.90
CA PRO A 135 57.90 -15.14 -64.87
C PRO A 135 58.96 -16.07 -64.25
N THR A 136 58.89 -16.42 -62.96
CA THR A 136 59.94 -17.21 -62.29
C THR A 136 59.75 -18.73 -62.36
N SER A 137 58.69 -19.23 -62.99
CA SER A 137 58.45 -20.67 -63.16
C SER A 137 59.21 -21.34 -64.32
N GLU A 138 60.01 -20.61 -65.12
CA GLU A 138 60.72 -21.17 -66.29
C GLU A 138 62.24 -21.37 -66.16
N THR A 139 62.88 -21.05 -65.02
CA THR A 139 64.37 -21.06 -64.95
C THR A 139 65.00 -22.29 -64.28
N ASN A 140 64.24 -23.37 -64.06
CA ASN A 140 64.77 -24.64 -63.51
C ASN A 140 65.32 -25.65 -64.55
N TRP A 141 65.60 -25.24 -65.79
CA TRP A 141 66.11 -26.15 -66.84
C TRP A 141 67.47 -25.78 -67.45
N ILE A 142 68.20 -24.80 -66.90
CA ILE A 142 69.52 -24.42 -67.44
C ILE A 142 70.53 -24.25 -66.30
N ASN A 143 70.91 -25.36 -65.65
CA ASN A 143 72.24 -25.55 -65.07
C ASN A 143 72.42 -27.03 -64.68
N SER A 144 72.38 -27.88 -65.70
CA SER A 144 72.97 -29.22 -65.70
C SER A 144 74.10 -29.25 -66.72
N ARG A 145 75.34 -29.00 -66.26
CA ARG A 145 76.59 -29.51 -66.83
C ARG A 145 77.70 -29.45 -65.79
#